data_AF-A0A4P2PYH5-F1
#
_entry.id   AF-A0A4P2PYH5-F1
#
_cell.length_a   1.000
_cell.length_b   1.000
_cell.length_c   1.000
_cell.angle_alpha   90.00
_cell.angle_beta   90.00
_cell.angle_gamma   90.00
#
_symmetry.space_group_name_H-M   'P 1'
#
loop_
_entity.id
_entity.type
_entity.pdbx_description
1 polymer ?
#
loop_
_entity_poly.entity_id
_entity_poly.type
_entity_poly.pdbx_seq_one_letter_code
_entity_poly.pdbx_strand_id
1 'polypeptide(L)'
;MGQDEPPQKRDKSVPAASQDVVFIHSPVEQGEGFRVIRSREDRIEIGELRPTEHGRPLTGDLVKLTQRPEHGRLFDVEVLVPAPHAAEARRAGPAQVATDTYRSNWEAIFGRREENKLAN
;
A
#
# COMPACT_ATOMS: atom_id res chain seq x y z
N MET A 1 -47.09 -20.19 25.17
CA MET A 1 -47.45 -19.24 24.10
C MET A 1 -47.65 -17.89 24.75
N GLY A 2 -47.03 -16.77 24.42
CA GLY A 2 -45.83 -16.40 23.67
C GLY A 2 -45.40 -15.07 24.31
N GLN A 3 -44.10 -14.84 24.52
CA GLN A 3 -43.63 -13.58 25.09
C GLN A 3 -43.67 -12.51 23.99
N ASP A 4 -44.53 -11.51 24.14
CA ASP A 4 -44.49 -10.29 23.33
C ASP A 4 -43.38 -9.37 23.89
N GLU A 5 -42.15 -9.59 23.43
CA GLU A 5 -41.04 -8.67 23.63
C GLU A 5 -41.03 -7.63 22.48
N PRO A 6 -41.10 -6.32 22.75
CA PRO A 6 -41.19 -5.32 21.71
C PRO A 6 -39.84 -5.18 20.97
N PRO A 7 -39.84 -4.96 19.65
CA PRO A 7 -38.60 -4.92 18.87
C PRO A 7 -37.77 -3.69 19.24
N GLN A 8 -36.58 -3.93 19.78
CA GLN A 8 -35.60 -2.88 20.06
C GLN A 8 -35.25 -2.15 18.75
N LYS A 9 -35.50 -0.83 18.75
CA LYS A 9 -35.11 0.09 17.67
C LYS A 9 -33.61 -0.05 17.43
N ARG A 10 -33.23 -0.51 16.24
CA ARG A 10 -31.85 -0.40 15.75
C ARG A 10 -31.54 1.08 15.58
N ASP A 11 -30.75 1.61 16.51
CA ASP A 11 -30.16 2.92 16.35
C ASP A 11 -29.33 2.93 15.08
N LYS A 12 -29.56 3.96 14.25
CA LYS A 12 -28.85 4.16 12.99
C LYS A 12 -27.38 4.42 13.33
N SER A 13 -26.51 3.47 12.98
CA SER A 13 -25.06 3.63 13.09
C SER A 13 -24.62 4.82 12.24
N VAL A 14 -24.18 5.89 12.89
CA VAL A 14 -23.37 6.96 12.28
C VAL A 14 -22.19 6.27 11.57
N PRO A 15 -21.79 6.67 10.34
CA PRO A 15 -20.66 6.04 9.66
C PRO A 15 -19.44 6.21 10.56
N ALA A 16 -18.96 5.11 11.14
CA ALA A 16 -17.77 5.13 11.95
C ALA A 16 -16.63 5.59 11.05
N ALA A 17 -15.90 6.63 11.47
CA ALA A 17 -14.64 6.98 10.82
C ALA A 17 -13.83 5.68 10.66
N SER A 18 -13.41 5.37 9.43
CA SER A 18 -12.73 4.12 9.09
C SER A 18 -11.53 3.95 10.02
N GLN A 19 -11.64 3.07 11.01
CA GLN A 19 -10.60 2.87 12.00
C GLN A 19 -9.47 2.04 11.39
N ASP A 20 -8.24 2.49 11.60
CA ASP A 20 -7.03 1.76 11.19
C ASP A 20 -6.40 1.12 12.43
N VAL A 21 -6.57 -0.19 12.53
CA VAL A 21 -6.24 -0.95 13.73
C VAL A 21 -5.44 -2.18 13.36
N VAL A 22 -4.41 -2.48 14.14
CA VAL A 22 -3.59 -3.68 13.98
C VAL A 22 -3.65 -4.56 15.22
N PHE A 23 -3.80 -5.86 14.99
CA PHE A 23 -3.73 -6.90 16.00
C PHE A 23 -2.45 -7.72 15.84
N ILE A 24 -1.67 -7.84 16.91
CA ILE A 24 -0.44 -8.64 16.94
C ILE A 24 -0.78 -10.10 17.25
N HIS A 25 -0.54 -11.00 16.28
CA HIS A 25 -0.87 -12.41 16.42
C HIS A 25 0.28 -13.23 17.03
N SER A 26 1.37 -13.41 16.29
CA SER A 26 2.49 -14.29 16.66
C SER A 26 3.82 -13.72 16.19
N PRO A 27 4.95 -14.05 16.82
CA PRO A 27 6.28 -13.78 16.26
C PRO A 27 6.47 -14.44 14.88
N VAL A 28 7.39 -13.91 14.08
CA VAL A 28 7.85 -14.58 12.85
C VAL A 28 8.85 -15.68 13.19
N GLU A 29 8.93 -16.74 12.36
CA GLU A 29 9.77 -17.92 12.64
C GLU A 29 11.27 -17.64 12.53
N GLN A 30 11.68 -16.74 11.63
CA GLN A 30 13.07 -16.39 11.42
C GLN A 30 13.24 -14.88 11.37
N GLY A 31 13.85 -14.33 12.43
CA GLY A 31 14.18 -12.91 12.54
C GLY A 31 13.30 -12.13 13.51
N GLU A 32 13.48 -10.81 13.52
CA GLU A 32 12.72 -9.90 14.36
C GLU A 32 11.43 -9.45 13.67
N GLY A 33 10.31 -9.56 14.38
CA GLY A 33 9.00 -9.07 13.91
C GLY A 33 7.82 -9.92 14.37
N PHE A 34 6.64 -9.48 13.97
CA PHE A 34 5.37 -10.14 14.31
C PHE A 34 4.48 -10.27 13.08
N ARG A 35 3.79 -11.40 12.96
CA ARG A 35 2.64 -11.57 12.06
C ARG A 35 1.47 -10.78 12.64
N VAL A 36 0.82 -9.99 11.79
CA VAL A 36 -0.25 -9.08 12.19
C VAL A 36 -1.47 -9.19 11.28
N ILE A 37 -2.62 -8.80 11.84
CA ILE A 37 -3.88 -8.63 11.12
C ILE A 37 -4.25 -7.16 11.25
N ARG A 38 -4.39 -6.44 10.13
CA ARG A 38 -4.73 -5.02 10.10
C ARG A 38 -6.11 -4.82 9.48
N SER A 39 -6.94 -4.00 10.10
CA SER A 39 -8.22 -3.55 9.58
C SER A 39 -8.09 -2.09 9.18
N ARG A 40 -8.33 -1.76 7.91
CA ARG A 40 -8.31 -0.38 7.38
C ARG A 40 -9.17 -0.28 6.13
N GLU A 41 -9.74 0.89 5.83
CA GLU A 41 -10.45 1.12 4.56
C GLU A 41 -11.46 0.00 4.19
N ASP A 42 -12.20 -0.49 5.19
CA ASP A 42 -13.17 -1.60 5.07
C ASP A 42 -12.59 -2.93 4.53
N ARG A 43 -11.28 -3.14 4.66
CA ARG A 43 -10.59 -4.39 4.34
C ARG A 43 -9.74 -4.90 5.49
N ILE A 44 -9.51 -6.21 5.48
CA ILE A 44 -8.59 -6.90 6.38
C ILE A 44 -7.35 -7.30 5.58
N GLU A 45 -6.18 -6.91 6.08
CA GLU A 45 -4.88 -7.24 5.53
C GLU A 45 -4.12 -8.15 6.52
N ILE A 46 -3.40 -9.13 5.99
CA ILE A 46 -2.44 -9.92 6.75
C ILE A 46 -1.05 -9.46 6.34
N GLY A 47 -0.19 -9.21 7.32
CA GLY A 47 1.16 -8.75 7.05
C GLY A 47 2.14 -9.05 8.17
N GLU A 48 3.32 -8.46 8.06
CA GLU A 48 4.36 -8.52 9.08
C GLU A 48 4.69 -7.10 9.57
N LEU A 49 4.80 -6.95 10.87
CA LEU A 49 5.33 -5.76 11.52
C LEU A 49 6.79 -6.01 11.87
N ARG A 50 7.68 -5.12 11.43
CA ARG A 50 9.12 -5.19 11.73
C ARG A 50 9.61 -3.89 12.35
N PRO A 51 10.56 -3.94 13.29
CA PRO A 51 11.18 -2.73 13.84
C PRO A 51 11.95 -1.99 12.74
N THR A 52 11.99 -0.66 12.85
CA THR A 52 12.75 0.19 11.94
C THR A 52 14.22 0.24 12.35
N GLU A 53 15.11 0.00 11.39
CA GLU A 53 16.56 0.02 11.59
C GLU A 53 17.20 1.12 10.75
N HIS A 54 18.12 1.88 11.33
CA HIS A 54 18.84 2.91 10.58
C HIS A 54 19.69 2.29 9.46
N GLY A 55 19.65 2.90 8.27
CA GLY A 55 20.38 2.41 7.10
C GLY A 55 19.71 1.22 6.38
N ARG A 56 18.66 0.64 6.94
CA ARG A 56 17.89 -0.43 6.29
C ARG A 56 16.71 0.14 5.49
N PRO A 57 16.47 -0.35 4.26
CA PRO A 57 15.31 0.08 3.48
C PRO A 57 13.98 -0.29 4.15
N LEU A 58 13.00 0.60 4.02
CA LEU A 58 11.62 0.32 4.44
C LEU A 58 10.94 -0.58 3.41
N THR A 59 10.31 -1.65 3.89
CA THR A 59 9.51 -2.57 3.07
C THR A 59 8.07 -2.48 3.53
N GLY A 60 7.30 -1.56 2.91
CA GLY A 60 5.91 -1.26 3.31
C GLY A 60 5.76 0.12 3.96
N ASP A 61 4.64 0.30 4.67
CA ASP A 61 4.31 1.54 5.38
C ASP A 61 5.21 1.72 6.61
N LEU A 62 5.70 2.92 6.85
CA LEU A 62 6.23 3.33 8.16
C LEU A 62 5.08 3.78 9.02
N VAL A 63 4.88 3.11 10.15
CA VAL A 63 3.76 3.36 11.04
C VAL A 63 4.22 3.63 12.46
N LYS A 64 3.43 4.43 13.17
CA LYS A 64 3.50 4.58 14.63
C LYS A 64 2.30 3.85 15.22
N LEU A 65 2.56 3.09 16.28
CA LEU A 65 1.56 2.29 16.97
C LEU A 65 1.25 2.88 18.35
N THR A 66 -0.04 3.03 18.65
CA THR A 66 -0.51 3.42 19.98
C THR A 66 -1.34 2.28 20.55
N GLN A 67 -0.94 1.73 21.70
CA GLN A 67 -1.65 0.61 22.30
C GLN A 67 -3.05 1.04 22.77
N ARG A 68 -4.06 0.23 22.45
CA ARG A 68 -5.42 0.45 22.94
C ARG A 68 -5.61 -0.09 24.35
N PRO A 69 -6.43 0.57 25.19
CA PRO A 69 -6.72 0.10 26.55
C PRO A 69 -7.54 -1.20 26.55
N GLU A 70 -8.28 -1.46 25.47
CA GLU A 70 -9.19 -2.61 25.33
C GLU A 70 -8.46 -3.95 25.34
N HIS A 71 -7.27 -4.04 24.75
CA HIS A 71 -6.53 -5.29 24.66
C HIS A 71 -5.04 -5.05 24.43
N GLY A 72 -4.18 -5.78 25.17
CA GLY A 72 -2.73 -5.57 25.15
C GLY A 72 -2.03 -5.85 23.81
N ARG A 73 -2.70 -6.52 22.87
CA ARG A 73 -2.19 -6.80 21.52
C ARG A 73 -2.85 -5.98 20.40
N LEU A 74 -3.69 -5.02 20.75
CA LEU A 74 -4.43 -4.18 19.81
C LEU A 74 -3.87 -2.77 19.81
N PHE A 75 -3.61 -2.22 18.63
CA PHE A 75 -2.97 -0.92 18.46
C PHE A 75 -3.67 -0.11 17.37
N ASP A 76 -3.81 1.19 17.62
CA ASP A 76 -4.11 2.18 16.59
C ASP A 76 -2.89 2.42 15.72
N VAL A 77 -3.13 2.56 14.42
CA VAL A 77 -2.08 2.76 13.42
C VAL A 77 -2.13 4.20 12.90
N GLU A 78 -1.01 4.90 13.04
CA GLU A 78 -0.76 6.19 12.39
C GLU A 78 0.30 5.98 11.29
N VAL A 79 -0.06 6.15 10.01
CA VAL A 79 0.89 6.04 8.89
C VAL A 79 1.71 7.31 8.78
N LEU A 80 3.01 7.21 9.04
CA LEU A 80 3.96 8.33 8.93
C LEU A 80 4.49 8.47 7.50
N VAL A 81 4.77 7.34 6.84
CA VAL A 81 5.22 7.30 5.45
C VAL A 81 4.52 6.12 4.75
N PRO A 82 3.71 6.35 3.71
CA PRO A 82 3.10 5.26 2.96
C PRO A 82 4.15 4.51 2.15
N ALA A 83 3.96 3.20 1.97
CA ALA A 83 4.75 2.42 1.04
C ALA A 83 4.64 3.06 -0.35
N PRO A 84 5.74 3.15 -1.12
CA PRO A 84 5.65 3.50 -2.52
C PRO A 84 4.77 2.44 -3.17
N HIS A 85 3.56 2.84 -3.58
CA HIS A 85 2.77 1.97 -4.43
C HIS A 85 3.59 1.81 -5.69
N ALA A 86 4.03 0.58 -5.98
CA ALA A 86 4.42 0.26 -7.33
C ALA A 86 3.17 0.54 -8.15
N ALA A 87 3.10 1.74 -8.75
CA ALA A 87 2.15 2.00 -9.81
C ALA A 87 2.32 0.80 -10.73
N GLU A 88 1.28 -0.02 -10.87
CA GLU A 88 1.31 -1.16 -11.77
C GLU A 88 1.73 -0.58 -13.12
N ALA A 89 3.01 -0.68 -13.45
CA ALA A 89 3.51 -0.28 -14.73
C ALA A 89 3.07 -1.40 -15.66
N ARG A 90 1.78 -1.40 -16.01
CA ARG A 90 1.22 -2.11 -17.14
C ARG A 90 1.75 -1.43 -18.40
N ARG A 91 3.07 -1.40 -18.57
CA ARG A 91 3.69 -1.06 -19.84
C ARG A 91 3.83 -2.39 -20.56
N ALA A 92 2.89 -2.66 -21.45
CA ALA A 92 2.99 -3.77 -22.37
C ALA A 92 4.17 -3.49 -23.31
N GLY A 93 5.17 -4.37 -23.28
CA GLY A 93 6.32 -4.30 -24.17
C GLY A 93 7.60 -4.81 -23.49
N PRO A 94 8.63 -5.16 -24.28
CA PRO A 94 9.97 -5.42 -23.75
C PRO A 94 10.47 -4.22 -22.95
N ALA A 95 11.29 -4.46 -21.91
CA ALA A 95 11.91 -3.39 -21.14
C ALA A 95 12.59 -2.36 -22.06
N GLN A 96 12.09 -1.12 -22.06
CA GLN A 96 12.70 -0.04 -22.81
C GLN A 96 13.94 0.45 -22.04
N VAL A 97 15.11 -0.08 -22.41
CA VAL A 97 16.41 0.25 -21.80
C VAL A 97 16.98 1.60 -22.25
N ALA A 98 16.34 2.25 -23.22
CA ALA A 98 16.71 3.57 -23.72
C ALA A 98 15.77 4.63 -23.17
N THR A 99 16.33 5.68 -22.56
CA THR A 99 15.57 6.90 -22.26
C THR A 99 15.06 7.54 -23.55
N ASP A 100 13.97 8.29 -23.47
CA ASP A 100 13.43 9.00 -24.64
C ASP A 100 14.45 9.98 -25.23
N THR A 101 15.29 10.58 -24.37
CA THR A 101 16.42 11.42 -24.78
C THR A 101 17.47 10.64 -25.57
N TYR A 102 17.83 9.43 -25.13
CA TYR A 102 18.78 8.59 -25.87
C TYR A 102 18.24 8.20 -27.25
N ARG A 103 16.97 7.79 -27.33
CA ARG A 103 16.34 7.42 -28.60
C ARG A 103 16.19 8.61 -29.55
N SER A 104 15.84 9.79 -29.04
CA SER A 104 15.72 11.01 -29.84
C SER A 104 17.07 11.43 -30.45
N ASN A 105 18.15 11.37 -29.68
CA ASN A 105 19.49 11.64 -30.20
C ASN A 105 19.95 10.58 -31.21
N TRP A 106 19.60 9.32 -30.96
CA TRP A 106 19.93 8.24 -31.90
C TRP A 106 19.20 8.41 -33.23
N GLU A 107 17.90 8.73 -33.23
CA GLU A 107 17.12 9.04 -34.44
C GLU A 107 17.64 10.30 -35.14
N ALA A 108 18.11 11.31 -34.41
CA ALA A 108 18.71 12.49 -35.03
C ALA A 108 20.01 12.18 -35.80
N ILE A 109 20.79 11.19 -35.34
CA ILE A 109 22.09 10.84 -35.94
C ILE A 109 21.93 9.75 -37.01
N PHE A 110 21.10 8.76 -36.76
CA PHE A 110 20.99 7.53 -37.56
C PHE A 110 19.59 7.29 -38.15
N GLY A 111 18.61 8.11 -37.77
CA GLY A 111 17.26 8.03 -38.30
C GLY A 111 17.21 8.37 -39.79
N ARG A 112 16.18 7.88 -40.47
CA ARG A 112 16.00 8.12 -41.90
C ARG A 112 15.78 9.61 -42.14
N ARG A 113 16.70 10.23 -42.87
CA ARG A 113 16.50 11.55 -43.43
C ARG A 113 15.39 11.45 -44.46
N GLU A 114 14.25 12.11 -44.22
CA GLU A 114 13.22 12.20 -45.26
C GLU A 114 13.84 12.87 -46.48
N GLU A 115 13.86 12.11 -47.58
CA GLU A 115 14.33 12.56 -48.87
C GLU A 115 13.37 13.67 -49.32
N ASN A 116 13.86 14.91 -49.25
CA ASN A 116 13.10 16.11 -49.52
C ASN A 116 12.76 16.13 -51.02
N LYS A 117 11.67 15.48 -51.42
CA LYS A 117 11.04 15.64 -52.73
C LYS A 117 10.42 17.02 -52.77
N LEU A 118 11.20 18.03 -53.12
CA LEU A 118 10.77 19.30 -53.73
C LEU A 118 12.01 20.20 -53.98
N ALA A 119 12.57 20.15 -55.19
CA ALA A 119 12.92 21.33 -55.98
C ALA A 119 13.60 20.92 -57.32
N ASN A 120 12.94 21.31 -58.41
CA ASN A 120 13.28 21.27 -59.84
C ASN A 120 13.22 19.93 -60.59
#